data_AF-A0A2S9XER8-F1
#
_entry.id   AF-A0A2S9XER8-F1
#
_cell.length_a   1.000
_cell.length_b   1.000
_cell.length_c   1.000
_cell.angle_alpha   90.00
_cell.angle_beta   90.00
_cell.angle_gamma   90.00
#
_symmetry.space_group_name_H-M   'P 1'
#
loop_
_entity.id
_entity.type
_entity.pdbx_description
1 polymer ?
#
loop_
_entity_poly.entity_id
_entity_poly.type
_entity_poly.pdbx_seq_one_letter_code
_entity_poly.pdbx_strand_id
1 'polypeptide(L)'
;MRGAQRPRPSLINAALVPNLSMLVLDLAHAEDAALRDWALDAFPKLALVFLRDGRNPERLRRDFDQWRDAFLDVLRAPNGADAVAQVLRYVALVTGDMQFQDFRETIQAQLPEVREIAMTIAEELRQEGRQEGRQEGRQEGRQEGRQEGRQEGRQAERAELLVKQLTLKFGDLPPGIVTRIQATAYDQLEGFIGRVLTAASLEQIFDD
;
A
#
# COMPACT_ATOMS: atom_id res chain seq x y z
N MET A 1 12.81 36.45 -13.19
CA MET A 1 12.85 35.31 -12.25
C MET A 1 12.87 35.85 -10.83
N ARG A 2 11.73 35.91 -10.14
CA ARG A 2 11.65 36.33 -8.73
C ARG A 2 11.72 35.08 -7.86
N GLY A 3 12.84 34.90 -7.17
CA GLY A 3 13.01 33.84 -6.18
C GLY A 3 12.04 34.07 -5.01
N ALA A 4 11.24 33.05 -4.70
CA ALA A 4 10.35 33.04 -3.55
C ALA A 4 11.18 33.13 -2.27
N GLN A 5 11.16 34.31 -1.64
CA GLN A 5 11.80 34.56 -0.37
C GLN A 5 10.96 33.90 0.72
N ARG A 6 11.44 32.78 1.29
CA ARG A 6 10.80 32.14 2.45
C ARG A 6 10.71 33.18 3.59
N PRO A 7 9.54 33.36 4.24
CA PRO A 7 9.41 34.34 5.31
C PRO A 7 10.36 33.98 6.46
N ARG A 8 11.17 34.94 6.89
CA ARG A 8 12.06 34.80 8.06
C ARG A 8 11.18 34.77 9.32
N PRO A 9 11.36 33.81 10.25
CA PRO A 9 10.57 33.74 11.47
C PRO A 9 11.03 34.81 12.46
N SER A 10 10.67 36.07 12.24
CA SER A 10 11.04 37.21 13.10
C SER A 10 10.01 37.50 14.19
N LEU A 11 9.20 36.52 14.60
CA LEU A 11 8.11 36.72 15.58
C LEU A 11 8.14 35.75 16.77
N ILE A 12 9.11 34.84 16.87
CA ILE A 12 9.24 34.01 18.07
C ILE A 12 10.18 34.74 19.03
N ASN A 13 9.61 35.35 20.07
CA ASN A 13 10.39 35.92 21.17
C ASN A 13 11.21 34.80 21.83
N ALA A 14 12.54 34.91 21.79
CA ALA A 14 13.45 33.91 22.34
C ALA A 14 13.19 33.64 23.84
N ALA A 15 12.62 34.60 24.58
CA ALA A 15 12.22 34.43 25.97
C ALA A 15 11.00 33.51 26.16
N LEU A 16 10.23 33.25 25.11
CA LEU A 16 9.07 32.33 25.11
C LEU A 16 9.42 30.94 24.57
N VAL A 17 10.67 30.70 24.14
CA VAL A 17 11.15 29.38 23.72
C VAL A 17 11.84 28.73 24.92
N PRO A 18 11.22 27.72 25.57
CA PRO A 18 11.86 27.05 26.68
C PRO A 18 13.12 26.32 26.20
N ASN A 19 14.25 26.55 26.87
CA ASN A 19 15.47 25.78 26.64
C ASN A 19 15.34 24.43 27.35
N LEU A 20 14.78 23.45 26.64
CA LEU A 20 14.61 22.09 27.13
C LEU A 20 15.83 21.27 26.74
N SER A 21 16.50 20.68 27.72
CA SER A 21 17.47 19.60 27.48
C SER A 21 16.71 18.28 27.44
N MET A 22 16.75 17.59 26.30
CA MET A 22 16.14 16.27 26.15
C MET A 22 17.22 15.20 26.30
N LEU A 23 16.95 14.23 27.17
CA LEU A 23 17.74 13.00 27.22
C LEU A 23 17.22 12.07 26.13
N VAL A 24 18.03 11.83 25.11
CA VAL A 24 17.74 10.83 24.07
C VAL A 24 18.43 9.54 24.47
N LEU A 25 17.64 8.50 24.67
CA LEU A 25 18.16 7.18 24.95
C LEU A 25 18.15 6.33 23.68
N ASP A 26 19.30 5.75 23.34
CA ASP A 26 19.39 4.74 22.31
C ASP A 26 19.03 3.37 22.88
N LEU A 27 17.84 2.89 22.52
CA LEU A 27 17.33 1.59 22.95
C LEU A 27 18.08 0.41 22.30
N ALA A 28 18.71 0.58 21.14
CA ALA A 28 19.34 -0.52 20.42
C ALA A 28 20.48 -1.17 21.23
N HIS A 29 21.15 -0.38 22.07
CA HIS A 29 22.27 -0.80 22.90
C HIS A 29 21.89 -1.01 24.38
N ALA A 30 20.62 -0.81 24.75
CA ALA A 30 20.19 -1.01 26.12
C ALA A 30 20.27 -2.50 26.50
N GLU A 31 20.84 -2.80 27.67
CA GLU A 31 20.88 -4.14 28.23
C GLU A 31 19.52 -4.53 28.84
N ASP A 32 19.19 -5.83 28.81
CA ASP A 32 17.91 -6.33 29.30
C ASP A 32 17.72 -6.09 30.80
N ALA A 33 18.80 -6.21 31.59
CA ALA A 33 18.80 -5.92 33.02
C ALA A 33 18.51 -4.44 33.29
N ALA A 34 19.13 -3.54 32.51
CA ALA A 34 18.90 -2.11 32.62
C ALA A 34 17.42 -1.76 32.35
N LEU A 35 16.82 -2.31 31.29
CA LEU A 35 15.41 -2.08 30.98
C LEU A 35 14.46 -2.55 32.10
N ARG A 36 14.81 -3.64 32.80
CA ARG A 36 14.01 -4.15 33.93
C ARG A 36 14.14 -3.29 35.18
N ASP A 37 15.33 -2.77 35.44
CA ASP A 37 15.63 -1.96 36.62
C ASP A 37 15.08 -0.54 36.52
N TRP A 38 14.67 -0.09 35.32
CA TRP A 38 14.03 1.21 35.19
C TRP A 38 12.75 1.28 36.03
N ALA A 39 12.53 2.44 36.66
CA ALA A 39 11.34 2.76 37.44
C ALA A 39 10.13 3.01 36.53
N LEU A 40 9.79 2.01 35.73
CA LEU A 40 8.66 1.98 34.81
C LEU A 40 7.67 0.88 35.23
N ASP A 41 6.40 1.11 34.92
CA ASP A 41 5.36 0.09 35.05
C ASP A 41 5.58 -1.06 34.04
N ALA A 42 4.84 -2.16 34.23
CA ALA A 42 5.00 -3.37 33.43
C ALA A 42 4.81 -3.13 31.92
N PHE A 43 3.81 -2.33 31.52
CA PHE A 43 3.52 -2.10 30.11
C PHE A 43 4.62 -1.31 29.39
N PRO A 44 5.09 -0.14 29.90
CA PRO A 44 6.22 0.55 29.28
C PRO A 44 7.47 -0.33 29.16
N LYS A 45 7.80 -1.14 30.17
CA LYS A 45 8.92 -2.10 30.09
C LYS A 45 8.74 -3.08 28.94
N LEU A 46 7.55 -3.67 28.85
CA LEU A 46 7.22 -4.60 27.78
C LEU A 46 7.31 -3.92 26.41
N ALA A 47 6.70 -2.74 26.26
CA ALA A 47 6.72 -1.97 25.03
C ALA A 47 8.16 -1.63 24.58
N LEU A 48 9.07 -1.29 25.49
CA LEU A 48 10.46 -1.00 25.16
C LEU A 48 11.20 -2.22 24.63
N VAL A 49 10.99 -3.39 25.24
CA VAL A 49 11.55 -4.66 24.75
C VAL A 49 11.06 -4.92 23.32
N PHE A 50 9.77 -4.77 23.05
CA PHE A 50 9.23 -4.97 21.71
C PHE A 50 9.65 -3.90 20.70
N LEU A 51 9.80 -2.64 21.10
CA LEU A 51 10.31 -1.59 20.22
C LEU A 51 11.77 -1.86 19.81
N ARG A 52 12.57 -2.38 20.75
CA ARG A 52 13.98 -2.72 20.53
C ARG A 52 14.12 -4.00 19.70
N ASP A 53 13.38 -5.05 20.06
CA ASP A 53 13.61 -6.41 19.56
C ASP A 53 12.53 -6.91 18.60
N GLY A 54 11.44 -6.16 18.41
CA GLY A 54 10.30 -6.56 17.58
C GLY A 54 10.69 -6.81 16.12
N ARG A 55 11.78 -6.23 15.63
CA ARG A 55 12.30 -6.49 14.27
C ARG A 55 13.33 -7.63 14.21
N ASN A 56 13.62 -8.27 15.34
CA ASN A 56 14.58 -9.36 15.47
C ASN A 56 13.91 -10.56 16.16
N PRO A 57 13.17 -11.38 15.41
CA PRO A 57 12.38 -12.49 15.97
C PRO A 57 13.25 -13.53 16.69
N GLU A 58 14.51 -13.71 16.27
CA GLU A 58 15.43 -14.65 16.91
C GLU A 58 15.81 -14.21 18.32
N ARG A 59 16.10 -12.91 18.50
CA ARG A 59 16.35 -12.36 19.84
C ARG A 59 15.09 -12.44 20.69
N LEU A 60 13.96 -12.06 20.10
CA LEU A 60 12.68 -12.05 20.78
C LEU A 60 12.29 -13.45 21.29
N ARG A 61 12.49 -14.49 20.47
CA ARG A 61 12.25 -15.89 20.83
C ARG A 61 13.25 -16.40 21.86
N ARG A 62 14.54 -16.08 21.72
CA ARG A 62 15.58 -16.50 22.68
C ARG A 62 15.29 -15.97 24.08
N ASP A 63 14.90 -14.71 24.17
CA ASP A 63 14.72 -14.02 25.45
C ASP A 63 13.27 -14.07 25.94
N PHE A 64 12.40 -14.85 25.28
CA PHE A 64 10.96 -14.95 25.56
C PHE A 64 10.65 -15.24 27.04
N ASP A 65 11.34 -16.22 27.62
CA ASP A 65 11.19 -16.57 29.03
C ASP A 65 11.43 -15.39 29.96
N GLN A 66 12.32 -14.47 29.58
CA GLN A 66 12.75 -13.37 30.42
C GLN A 66 11.72 -12.23 30.51
N TRP A 67 10.84 -12.12 29.51
CA TRP A 67 9.78 -11.11 29.49
C TRP A 67 8.37 -11.72 29.55
N ARG A 68 8.25 -13.05 29.60
CA ARG A 68 6.99 -13.77 29.88
C ARG A 68 6.31 -13.21 31.13
N ASP A 69 7.06 -13.00 32.20
CA ASP A 69 6.51 -12.48 33.45
C ASP A 69 5.99 -11.04 33.28
N ALA A 70 6.67 -10.22 32.47
CA ALA A 70 6.19 -8.89 32.12
C ALA A 70 4.88 -8.93 31.32
N PHE A 71 4.65 -9.91 30.44
CA PHE A 71 3.34 -10.10 29.80
C PHE A 71 2.25 -10.40 30.82
N LEU A 72 2.51 -11.31 31.76
CA LEU A 72 1.54 -11.71 32.76
C LEU A 72 1.22 -10.54 33.71
N ASP A 73 2.23 -9.74 34.07
CA ASP A 73 2.05 -8.53 34.88
C ASP A 73 1.22 -7.47 34.14
N VAL A 74 1.47 -7.25 32.84
CA VAL A 74 0.64 -6.37 32.03
C VAL A 74 -0.78 -6.89 31.93
N LEU A 75 -0.96 -8.20 31.69
CA LEU A 75 -2.28 -8.81 31.54
C LEU A 75 -3.13 -8.69 32.82
N ARG A 76 -2.49 -8.74 33.99
CA ARG A 76 -3.15 -8.57 35.30
C ARG A 76 -3.49 -7.11 35.63
N ALA A 77 -2.88 -6.15 34.94
CA ALA A 77 -3.16 -4.73 35.15
C ALA A 77 -4.55 -4.34 34.63
N PRO A 78 -5.13 -3.22 35.12
CA PRO A 78 -6.34 -2.66 34.53
C PRO A 78 -6.15 -2.40 33.03
N ASN A 79 -7.08 -2.86 32.20
CA ASN A 79 -6.99 -2.81 30.73
C ASN A 79 -5.79 -3.59 30.14
N GLY A 80 -5.26 -4.57 30.89
CA GLY A 80 -4.11 -5.37 30.49
C GLY A 80 -4.28 -6.13 29.18
N ALA A 81 -5.49 -6.61 28.89
CA ALA A 81 -5.79 -7.29 27.63
C ALA A 81 -5.61 -6.36 26.42
N ASP A 82 -6.06 -5.10 26.51
CA ASP A 82 -5.91 -4.11 25.43
C ASP A 82 -4.45 -3.70 25.25
N ALA A 83 -3.72 -3.58 26.36
CA ALA A 83 -2.29 -3.28 26.37
C ALA A 83 -1.47 -4.40 25.70
N VAL A 84 -1.76 -5.67 26.03
CA VAL A 84 -1.17 -6.84 25.37
C VAL A 84 -1.55 -6.87 23.89
N ALA A 85 -2.82 -6.63 23.55
CA ALA A 85 -3.28 -6.57 22.17
C ALA A 85 -2.51 -5.52 21.35
N GLN A 86 -2.21 -4.35 21.94
CA GLN A 86 -1.44 -3.29 21.30
C GLN A 86 0.00 -3.73 21.00
N VAL A 87 0.65 -4.42 21.94
CA VAL A 87 1.99 -4.96 21.73
C VAL A 87 1.99 -6.01 20.62
N LEU A 88 1.04 -6.95 20.64
CA LEU A 88 0.95 -7.99 19.61
C LEU A 88 0.68 -7.43 18.22
N ARG A 89 -0.19 -6.40 18.11
CA ARG A 89 -0.41 -5.66 16.85
C ARG A 89 0.88 -5.03 16.34
N TYR A 90 1.63 -4.37 17.22
CA TYR A 90 2.91 -3.78 16.84
C TYR A 90 3.87 -4.84 16.29
N VAL A 91 4.03 -5.97 17.00
CA VAL A 91 4.91 -7.07 16.57
C VAL A 91 4.50 -7.57 15.20
N ALA A 92 3.22 -7.89 15.01
CA ALA A 92 2.70 -8.37 13.73
C ALA A 92 3.03 -7.42 12.56
N LEU A 93 2.98 -6.11 12.80
CA LEU A 93 3.31 -5.10 11.80
C LEU A 93 4.81 -5.03 11.48
N VAL A 94 5.69 -5.35 12.42
CA VAL A 94 7.15 -5.17 12.26
C VAL A 94 7.95 -6.45 12.01
N THR A 95 7.42 -7.64 12.31
CA THR A 95 8.11 -8.93 12.10
C THR A 95 7.93 -9.52 10.69
N GLY A 96 6.94 -9.08 9.91
CA GLY A 96 6.58 -9.74 8.66
C GLY A 96 5.99 -11.15 8.85
N ASP A 97 5.35 -11.68 7.81
CA ASP A 97 4.38 -12.79 7.93
C ASP A 97 4.97 -14.12 8.41
N MET A 98 6.14 -14.50 7.91
CA MET A 98 6.76 -15.80 8.22
C MET A 98 7.23 -15.87 9.68
N GLN A 99 7.71 -14.75 10.21
CA GLN A 99 8.24 -14.63 11.58
C GLN A 99 7.10 -14.49 12.61
N PHE A 100 5.94 -13.99 12.18
CA PHE A 100 4.75 -13.90 13.04
C PHE A 100 4.14 -15.27 13.35
N GLN A 101 4.23 -16.26 12.44
CA GLN A 101 3.74 -17.61 12.73
C GLN A 101 4.54 -18.29 13.85
N ASP A 102 5.87 -18.27 13.75
CA ASP A 102 6.76 -18.83 14.78
C ASP A 102 6.56 -18.13 16.14
N PHE A 103 6.38 -16.80 16.11
CA PHE A 103 6.06 -16.03 17.29
C PHE A 103 4.70 -16.46 17.90
N ARG A 104 3.69 -16.65 17.07
CA ARG A 104 2.36 -17.12 17.48
C ARG A 104 2.40 -18.51 18.11
N GLU A 105 3.19 -19.43 17.56
CA GLU A 105 3.42 -20.75 18.15
C GLU A 105 4.08 -20.65 19.52
N THR A 106 5.04 -19.74 19.68
CA THR A 106 5.71 -19.46 20.96
C THR A 106 4.71 -18.93 22.00
N ILE A 107 3.87 -17.95 21.62
CA ILE A 107 2.78 -17.45 22.48
C ILE A 107 1.82 -18.57 22.86
N GLN A 108 1.43 -19.43 21.92
CA GLN A 108 0.52 -20.55 22.18
C GLN A 108 1.11 -21.58 23.16
N ALA A 109 2.41 -21.84 23.07
CA ALA A 109 3.09 -22.81 23.93
C ALA A 109 3.38 -22.26 25.33
N GLN A 110 3.73 -20.98 25.44
CA GLN A 110 4.30 -20.42 26.68
C GLN A 110 3.42 -19.39 27.38
N LEU A 111 2.41 -18.82 26.70
CA LEU A 111 1.46 -17.83 27.22
C LEU A 111 0.02 -18.19 26.80
N PRO A 112 -0.53 -19.31 27.30
CA PRO A 112 -1.89 -19.74 26.96
C PRO A 112 -2.96 -18.69 27.30
N GLU A 113 -2.72 -17.83 28.29
CA GLU A 113 -3.61 -16.73 28.69
C GLU A 113 -3.73 -15.63 27.62
N VAL A 114 -2.72 -15.47 26.77
CA VAL A 114 -2.65 -14.45 25.72
C VAL A 114 -3.17 -14.99 24.37
N ARG A 115 -3.37 -16.31 24.25
CA ARG A 115 -3.74 -17.00 23.02
C ARG A 115 -4.95 -16.40 22.32
N GLU A 116 -6.05 -16.16 23.03
CA GLU A 116 -7.29 -15.64 22.44
C GLU A 116 -7.11 -14.21 21.90
N ILE A 117 -6.32 -13.40 22.60
CA ILE A 117 -5.95 -12.05 22.15
C ILE A 117 -5.14 -12.16 20.85
N ALA A 118 -4.11 -13.01 20.83
CA ALA A 118 -3.28 -13.24 19.64
C ALA A 118 -4.08 -13.76 18.43
N MET A 119 -5.07 -14.64 18.66
CA MET A 119 -5.96 -15.13 17.61
C MET A 119 -6.86 -14.03 17.05
N THR A 120 -7.40 -13.18 17.92
CA THR A 120 -8.24 -12.04 17.53
C THR A 120 -7.45 -11.07 16.65
N ILE A 121 -6.23 -10.69 17.05
CA ILE A 121 -5.36 -9.82 16.26
C ILE A 121 -5.01 -10.46 14.91
N ALA A 122 -4.71 -11.76 14.91
CA ALA A 122 -4.38 -12.45 13.67
C ALA A 122 -5.57 -12.53 12.69
N GLU A 123 -6.81 -12.61 13.19
CA GLU A 123 -8.01 -12.56 12.34
C GLU A 123 -8.31 -11.14 11.85
N GLU A 124 -8.18 -10.14 12.71
CA GLU A 124 -8.32 -8.72 12.37
C GLU A 124 -7.38 -8.34 11.21
N LEU A 125 -6.08 -8.62 11.33
CA LEU A 125 -5.09 -8.33 10.29
C LEU A 125 -5.37 -9.08 8.98
N ARG A 126 -5.84 -10.34 9.05
CA ARG A 126 -6.25 -11.09 7.84
C ARG A 126 -7.49 -10.50 7.20
N GLN A 127 -8.42 -9.97 7.98
CA GLN A 127 -9.62 -9.31 7.45
C GLN A 127 -9.26 -7.98 6.80
N GLU A 128 -8.39 -7.19 7.43
CA GLU A 128 -7.87 -5.93 6.89
C GLU A 128 -7.14 -6.18 5.56
N GLY A 129 -6.16 -7.09 5.52
CA GLY A 129 -5.45 -7.41 4.28
C GLY A 129 -6.36 -7.92 3.16
N ARG A 130 -7.39 -8.72 3.49
CA ARG A 130 -8.41 -9.13 2.50
C ARG A 130 -9.30 -7.97 2.05
N GLN A 131 -9.57 -6.98 2.89
CA GLN A 131 -10.35 -5.82 2.53
C GLN A 131 -9.54 -4.89 1.63
N GLU A 132 -8.30 -4.61 2.00
CA GLU A 132 -7.35 -3.80 1.23
C GLU A 132 -7.13 -4.40 -0.16
N GLY A 133 -6.72 -5.68 -0.25
CA GLY A 133 -6.50 -6.32 -1.55
C GLY A 133 -7.75 -6.35 -2.44
N ARG A 134 -8.96 -6.49 -1.86
CA ARG A 134 -10.21 -6.39 -2.63
C ARG A 134 -10.53 -4.96 -3.06
N GLN A 135 -10.10 -3.95 -2.31
CA GLN A 135 -10.29 -2.56 -2.70
C GLN A 135 -9.32 -2.17 -3.80
N GLU A 136 -8.04 -2.52 -3.65
CA GLU A 136 -6.99 -2.29 -4.64
C GLU A 136 -7.34 -2.97 -5.97
N GLY A 137 -7.61 -4.28 -5.96
CA GLY A 137 -7.97 -5.00 -7.18
C GLY A 137 -9.25 -4.47 -7.87
N ARG A 138 -10.23 -3.97 -7.09
CA ARG A 138 -11.42 -3.30 -7.68
C ARG A 138 -11.09 -1.94 -8.27
N GLN A 139 -10.15 -1.19 -7.69
CA GLN A 139 -9.73 0.10 -8.22
C GLN A 139 -8.91 -0.08 -9.50
N GLU A 140 -7.95 -0.98 -9.50
CA GLU A 140 -7.11 -1.30 -10.66
C GLU A 140 -7.97 -1.81 -11.82
N GLY A 141 -8.80 -2.84 -11.60
CA GLY A 141 -9.66 -3.38 -12.66
C GLY A 141 -10.66 -2.36 -13.23
N ARG A 142 -11.15 -1.42 -12.40
CA ARG A 142 -11.99 -0.30 -12.89
C ARG A 142 -11.19 0.71 -13.72
N GLN A 143 -9.93 0.96 -13.36
CA GLN A 143 -9.09 1.89 -14.11
C GLN A 143 -8.69 1.30 -15.45
N GLU A 144 -8.24 0.04 -15.47
CA GLU A 144 -7.89 -0.70 -16.69
C GLU A 144 -9.10 -0.81 -17.63
N GLY A 145 -10.24 -1.32 -17.15
CA GLY A 145 -11.43 -1.43 -17.99
C GLY A 145 -11.95 -0.09 -18.53
N ARG A 146 -11.79 1.01 -17.77
CA ARG A 146 -12.11 2.37 -18.26
C ARG A 146 -11.12 2.87 -19.29
N GLN A 147 -9.86 2.45 -19.24
CA GLN A 147 -8.85 2.84 -20.22
C GLN A 147 -9.05 2.05 -21.52
N GLU A 148 -9.21 0.73 -21.42
CA GLU A 148 -9.50 -0.16 -22.55
C GLU A 148 -10.77 0.28 -23.28
N GLY A 149 -11.89 0.44 -22.55
CA GLY A 149 -13.15 0.88 -23.16
C GLY A 149 -13.07 2.27 -23.81
N ARG A 150 -12.21 3.17 -23.32
CA ARG A 150 -11.96 4.48 -23.96
C ARG A 150 -11.10 4.34 -25.21
N GLN A 151 -10.16 3.40 -25.25
CA GLN A 151 -9.33 3.14 -26.43
C GLN A 151 -10.17 2.48 -27.53
N GLU A 152 -10.93 1.44 -27.19
CA GLU A 152 -11.86 0.76 -28.10
C GLU A 152 -12.91 1.74 -28.65
N GLY A 153 -13.50 2.57 -27.80
CA GLY A 153 -14.46 3.60 -28.22
C GLY A 153 -13.86 4.60 -29.21
N ARG A 154 -12.62 5.06 -28.98
CA ARG A 154 -11.93 5.95 -29.93
C ARG A 154 -11.60 5.26 -31.25
N GLN A 155 -11.19 3.99 -31.23
CA GLN A 155 -10.96 3.23 -32.45
C GLN A 155 -12.26 3.06 -33.26
N ALA A 156 -13.35 2.67 -32.60
CA ALA A 156 -14.65 2.50 -33.23
C ALA A 156 -15.15 3.82 -33.86
N GLU A 157 -15.03 4.94 -33.15
CA GLU A 157 -15.38 6.26 -33.66
C GLU A 157 -14.54 6.64 -34.89
N ARG A 158 -13.22 6.38 -34.86
CA ARG A 158 -12.35 6.64 -36.03
C ARG A 158 -12.70 5.76 -37.22
N ALA A 159 -12.99 4.49 -37.00
CA ALA A 159 -13.42 3.56 -38.05
C ALA A 159 -14.73 4.02 -38.70
N GLU A 160 -15.72 4.40 -37.91
CA GLU A 160 -17.00 4.92 -38.40
C GLU A 160 -16.82 6.21 -39.21
N LEU A 161 -15.99 7.13 -38.72
CA LEU A 161 -15.67 8.37 -39.41
C LEU A 161 -14.99 8.12 -40.76
N LEU A 162 -14.02 7.21 -40.80
CA LEU A 162 -13.34 6.83 -42.05
C LEU A 162 -14.33 6.22 -43.06
N VAL A 163 -15.17 5.27 -42.62
CA VAL A 163 -16.23 4.69 -43.46
C VAL A 163 -17.11 5.79 -44.04
N LYS A 164 -17.61 6.72 -43.21
CA LYS A 164 -18.46 7.82 -43.65
C LYS A 164 -17.77 8.70 -44.70
N GLN A 165 -16.51 9.06 -44.51
CA GLN A 165 -15.76 9.86 -45.47
C GLN A 165 -15.54 9.15 -46.80
N LEU A 166 -15.18 7.86 -46.75
CA LEU A 166 -15.00 7.04 -47.94
C LEU A 166 -16.31 6.85 -48.70
N THR A 167 -17.43 6.65 -47.99
CA THR A 167 -18.76 6.57 -48.63
C THR A 167 -19.12 7.89 -49.32
N LEU A 168 -18.85 9.03 -48.69
CA LEU A 168 -19.11 10.34 -49.29
C LEU A 168 -18.24 10.61 -50.54
N LYS A 169 -16.99 10.11 -50.57
CA LYS A 169 -16.06 10.36 -51.67
C LYS A 169 -16.21 9.37 -52.83
N PHE A 170 -16.43 8.09 -52.53
CA PHE A 170 -16.37 7.00 -53.50
C PHE A 170 -17.71 6.27 -53.70
N GLY A 171 -18.76 6.61 -52.94
CA GLY A 171 -20.05 5.92 -52.97
C GLY A 171 -20.08 4.68 -52.08
N ASP A 172 -21.00 3.75 -52.35
CA ASP A 172 -21.18 2.56 -51.51
C ASP A 172 -19.90 1.72 -51.39
N LEU A 173 -19.52 1.42 -50.15
CA LEU A 173 -18.31 0.65 -49.86
C LEU A 173 -18.63 -0.85 -49.83
N PRO A 174 -17.78 -1.71 -50.42
CA PRO A 174 -17.92 -3.16 -50.28
C PRO A 174 -17.90 -3.58 -48.80
N PRO A 175 -18.74 -4.55 -48.37
CA PRO A 175 -18.78 -5.00 -46.97
C PRO A 175 -17.42 -5.44 -46.41
N GLY A 176 -16.59 -6.09 -47.24
CA GLY A 176 -15.25 -6.52 -46.83
C GLY A 176 -14.31 -5.36 -46.46
N ILE A 177 -14.48 -4.19 -47.08
CA ILE A 177 -13.70 -2.98 -46.74
C ILE A 177 -14.17 -2.41 -45.39
N VAL A 178 -15.47 -2.37 -45.15
CA VAL A 178 -16.04 -1.88 -43.88
C VAL A 178 -15.55 -2.76 -42.72
N THR A 179 -15.61 -4.08 -42.86
CA THR A 179 -15.10 -5.02 -41.84
C THR A 179 -13.60 -4.85 -41.62
N ARG A 180 -12.81 -4.63 -42.69
CA ARG A 180 -11.37 -4.36 -42.58
C ARG A 180 -11.11 -3.09 -41.77
N ILE A 181 -11.83 -2.00 -42.05
CA ILE A 181 -11.69 -0.72 -41.34
C ILE A 181 -12.05 -0.89 -39.85
N GLN A 182 -13.15 -1.56 -39.52
CA GLN A 182 -13.57 -1.80 -38.14
C GLN A 182 -12.56 -2.61 -37.33
N ALA A 183 -11.84 -3.54 -37.96
CA ALA A 183 -10.79 -4.34 -37.33
C ALA A 183 -9.39 -3.68 -37.34
N THR A 184 -9.24 -2.51 -37.95
CA THR A 184 -7.95 -1.83 -38.09
C THR A 184 -7.58 -1.08 -36.81
N ALA A 185 -6.30 -1.13 -36.42
CA ALA A 185 -5.79 -0.43 -35.24
C ALA A 185 -5.85 1.10 -35.39
N TYR A 186 -5.97 1.82 -34.27
CA TYR A 186 -6.14 3.27 -34.24
C TYR A 186 -5.11 4.05 -35.07
N ASP A 187 -3.82 3.71 -34.94
CA ASP A 187 -2.73 4.44 -35.63
C ASP A 187 -2.81 4.29 -37.16
N GLN A 188 -3.23 3.12 -37.64
CA GLN A 188 -3.45 2.88 -39.06
C GLN A 188 -4.68 3.63 -39.57
N LEU A 189 -5.75 3.71 -38.76
CA LEU A 189 -6.94 4.50 -39.08
C LEU A 189 -6.61 5.98 -39.25
N GLU A 190 -5.77 6.57 -38.39
CA GLU A 190 -5.31 7.95 -38.54
C GLU A 190 -4.55 8.17 -39.86
N GLY A 191 -3.67 7.22 -40.22
CA GLY A 191 -2.97 7.26 -41.50
C GLY A 191 -3.92 7.24 -42.71
N PHE A 192 -4.92 6.35 -42.67
CA PHE A 192 -5.94 6.27 -43.73
C PHE A 192 -6.76 7.55 -43.84
N ILE A 193 -7.22 8.12 -42.71
CA ILE A 193 -7.98 9.38 -42.67
C ILE A 193 -7.19 10.51 -43.34
N GLY A 194 -5.88 10.61 -43.09
CA GLY A 194 -5.03 11.61 -43.74
C GLY A 194 -4.96 11.47 -45.26
N ARG A 195 -4.95 10.23 -45.76
CA ARG A 195 -4.88 9.92 -47.20
C ARG A 195 -6.21 10.13 -47.95
N VAL A 196 -7.35 10.14 -47.24
CA VAL A 196 -8.68 10.31 -47.86
C VAL A 196 -8.74 11.55 -48.74
N LEU A 197 -8.08 12.64 -48.36
CA LEU A 197 -8.15 13.89 -49.12
C LEU A 197 -7.42 13.81 -50.48
N THR A 198 -6.32 13.07 -50.56
CA THR A 198 -5.45 13.04 -51.75
C THR A 198 -5.64 11.82 -52.64
N ALA A 199 -6.09 10.69 -52.08
CA ALA A 199 -6.22 9.43 -52.83
C ALA A 199 -7.31 9.50 -53.93
N ALA A 200 -7.01 8.96 -55.11
CA ALA A 200 -7.93 8.91 -56.25
C ALA A 200 -8.77 7.62 -56.30
N SER A 201 -8.41 6.58 -55.54
CA SER A 201 -9.14 5.32 -55.44
C SER A 201 -9.06 4.74 -54.02
N LEU A 202 -9.86 3.71 -53.75
CA LEU A 202 -9.83 3.00 -52.47
C LEU A 202 -8.49 2.25 -52.26
N GLU A 203 -7.89 1.68 -53.31
CA GLU A 203 -6.61 0.97 -53.19
C GLU A 203 -5.51 1.90 -52.63
N GLN A 204 -5.41 3.12 -53.14
CA GLN A 204 -4.41 4.11 -52.72
C GLN A 204 -4.52 4.53 -51.24
N ILE A 205 -5.64 4.25 -50.58
CA ILE A 205 -5.83 4.54 -49.15
C ILE A 205 -5.26 3.40 -48.30
N PHE A 206 -5.46 2.15 -48.75
CA PHE A 206 -5.12 0.93 -48.02
C PHE A 206 -3.77 0.30 -48.40
N ASP A 207 -3.12 0.77 -49.45
CA ASP A 207 -1.76 0.41 -49.84
C ASP A 207 -0.75 1.20 -48.96
N ASP A 208 0.30 0.54 -48.47
CA ASP A 208 1.32 1.16 -47.60
C ASP A 208 2.10 2.29 -48.30
#